data_AF-A0A1M7H823-F1
#
_entry.id   AF-A0A1M7H823-F1
#
_cell.length_a   1.000
_cell.length_b   1.000
_cell.length_c   1.000
_cell.angle_alpha   90.00
_cell.angle_beta   90.00
_cell.angle_gamma   90.00
#
_symmetry.space_group_name_H-M   'P 1'
#
loop_
_entity.id
_entity.type
_entity.pdbx_description
1 polymer ?
#
loop_
_entity_poly.entity_id
_entity_poly.type
_entity_poly.pdbx_seq_one_letter_code
_entity_poly.pdbx_strand_id
1 'polypeptide(L)'
;MITSFKYKISGNFATLHNEVNSLHPNLPYIDGMVTRTQPGEALNAYYGFVQEGIYQNEQEVAEHLSGTPNPPQQPGDIKFRDINGDGRINDMIEIYW
;
A
#
# COMPACT_ATOMS: atom_id res chain seq x y z
N MET A 1 36.39 -50.75 16.57
CA MET A 1 36.47 -49.44 15.90
C MET A 1 35.44 -48.51 16.54
N ILE A 2 35.79 -47.25 16.82
CA ILE A 2 34.86 -46.28 17.42
C ILE A 2 34.59 -45.20 16.37
N THR A 3 33.31 -45.02 16.03
CA THR A 3 32.85 -43.97 15.11
C THR A 3 32.56 -42.71 15.92
N SER A 4 33.20 -41.59 15.62
CA SER A 4 32.94 -40.30 16.28
C SER A 4 32.03 -39.43 15.41
N PHE A 5 30.80 -39.20 15.89
CA PHE A 5 29.86 -38.29 15.25
C PHE A 5 30.32 -36.83 15.43
N LYS A 6 30.38 -36.07 14.34
CA LYS A 6 30.72 -34.64 14.34
C LYS A 6 29.72 -33.86 13.50
N TYR A 7 29.15 -32.81 14.07
CA TYR A 7 28.28 -31.87 13.36
C TYR A 7 28.70 -30.43 13.68
N LYS A 8 28.46 -29.52 12.74
CA LYS A 8 28.61 -28.07 12.95
C LYS A 8 27.43 -27.39 12.28
N ILE A 9 26.75 -26.53 13.04
CA ILE A 9 25.63 -25.72 12.55
C ILE A 9 26.04 -24.26 12.71
N SER A 10 25.79 -23.46 11.69
CA SER A 10 25.98 -22.02 11.69
C SER A 10 24.81 -21.35 10.97
N GLY A 11 24.35 -20.22 11.50
CA GLY A 11 23.29 -19.41 10.92
C GLY A 11 23.64 -17.93 10.96
N ASN A 12 23.03 -17.17 10.07
CA ASN A 12 23.06 -15.71 10.05
C ASN A 12 21.65 -15.19 9.80
N PHE A 13 21.28 -14.13 10.52
CA PHE A 13 20.02 -13.42 10.38
C PHE A 13 20.32 -11.93 10.28
N ALA A 14 19.61 -11.24 9.40
CA ALA A 14 19.73 -9.80 9.23
C ALA A 14 18.36 -9.20 8.90
N THR A 15 18.18 -7.94 9.27
CA THR A 15 17.06 -7.09 8.84
C THR A 15 17.62 -5.80 8.24
N LEU A 16 16.81 -5.13 7.42
CA LEU A 16 17.13 -3.85 6.82
C LEU A 16 15.94 -2.91 6.99
N HIS A 17 16.22 -1.67 7.34
CA HIS A 17 15.24 -0.59 7.40
C HIS A 17 15.72 0.55 6.49
N ASN A 18 14.80 1.14 5.73
CA ASN A 18 15.08 2.22 4.78
C ASN A 18 14.01 3.30 4.94
N GLU A 19 14.46 4.55 4.99
CA GLU A 19 13.61 5.73 5.16
C GLU A 19 14.21 6.89 4.36
N VAL A 20 13.37 7.65 3.67
CA VAL A 20 13.73 8.88 2.99
C VAL A 20 13.71 10.02 4.00
N ASN A 21 14.87 10.57 4.34
CA ASN A 21 14.94 11.64 5.33
C ASN A 21 14.44 12.99 4.80
N SER A 22 14.77 13.31 3.54
CA SER A 22 14.45 14.61 2.94
C SER A 22 14.62 14.59 1.43
N LEU A 23 13.83 15.41 0.74
CA LEU A 23 14.02 15.77 -0.66
C LEU A 23 14.36 17.26 -0.77
N HIS A 24 14.61 17.74 -2.00
CA HIS A 24 14.78 19.17 -2.23
C HIS A 24 13.52 19.92 -1.77
N PRO A 25 13.62 21.11 -1.14
CA PRO A 25 12.46 21.81 -0.53
C PRO A 25 11.28 22.08 -1.48
N ASN A 26 11.55 22.21 -2.79
CA ASN A 26 10.52 22.41 -3.83
C ASN A 26 10.07 21.11 -4.52
N LEU A 27 10.44 19.95 -3.98
CA LEU A 27 10.13 18.63 -4.52
C LEU A 27 9.56 17.77 -3.38
N PRO A 28 8.24 17.82 -3.12
CA PRO A 28 7.64 17.14 -1.99
C PRO A 28 7.71 15.61 -2.11
N TYR A 29 7.70 15.09 -3.34
CA TYR A 29 7.82 13.66 -3.64
C TYR A 29 8.35 13.45 -5.06
N ILE A 30 8.80 12.23 -5.34
CA ILE A 30 9.16 11.75 -6.68
C ILE A 30 8.23 10.59 -7.03
N ASP A 31 7.43 10.76 -8.08
CA ASP A 31 6.53 9.73 -8.58
C ASP A 31 7.22 8.84 -9.62
N GLY A 32 7.09 7.54 -9.42
CA GLY A 32 7.29 6.50 -10.44
C GLY A 32 5.97 6.12 -11.10
N MET A 33 5.92 4.95 -11.75
CA MET A 33 4.68 4.47 -12.39
C MET A 33 3.62 4.03 -11.38
N VAL A 34 4.03 3.39 -10.28
CA VAL A 34 3.15 2.84 -9.22
C VAL A 34 3.73 3.07 -7.82
N THR A 35 4.78 3.88 -7.72
CA THR A 35 5.56 4.09 -6.51
C THR A 35 5.72 5.58 -6.26
N ARG A 36 5.88 5.96 -5.00
CA ARG A 36 6.19 7.31 -4.56
C ARG A 36 7.37 7.27 -3.60
N THR A 37 8.35 8.14 -3.84
CA THR A 37 9.42 8.44 -2.87
C THR A 37 9.09 9.75 -2.19
N GLN A 38 8.89 9.74 -0.88
CA GLN A 38 8.58 10.93 -0.08
C GLN A 38 9.21 10.84 1.32
N PRO A 39 9.51 11.97 1.98
CA PRO A 39 10.07 11.96 3.32
C PRO A 39 9.22 11.16 4.32
N GLY A 40 9.86 10.37 5.18
CA GLY A 40 9.22 9.51 6.18
C GLY A 40 8.86 8.11 5.69
N GLU A 41 8.89 7.84 4.38
CA GLU A 41 8.58 6.54 3.80
C GLU A 41 9.82 5.83 3.23
N ALA A 42 9.68 4.55 2.91
CA ALA A 42 10.71 3.80 2.21
C ALA A 42 10.92 4.33 0.78
N LEU A 43 12.15 4.19 0.27
CA LEU A 43 12.48 4.55 -1.10
C LEU A 43 11.66 3.71 -2.09
N ASN A 44 11.00 4.38 -3.05
CA ASN A 44 10.13 3.75 -4.05
C ASN A 44 9.02 2.87 -3.44
N ALA A 45 8.44 3.29 -2.32
CA ALA A 45 7.29 2.63 -1.74
C ALA A 45 6.10 2.63 -2.73
N TYR A 46 5.30 1.56 -2.73
CA TYR A 46 4.08 1.50 -3.53
C TYR A 46 3.07 2.51 -3.02
N TYR A 47 2.45 3.26 -3.92
CA TYR A 47 1.54 4.34 -3.55
C TYR A 47 0.30 4.32 -4.43
N GLY A 48 -0.88 4.30 -3.81
CA GLY A 48 -2.14 4.19 -4.55
C GLY A 48 -3.36 4.01 -3.65
N PHE A 49 -4.43 3.48 -4.24
CA PHE A 49 -5.67 3.18 -3.50
C PHE A 49 -5.57 1.85 -2.78
N VAL A 50 -6.13 1.78 -1.57
CA VAL A 50 -6.21 0.55 -0.78
C VAL A 50 -7.48 -0.21 -1.16
N GLN A 51 -7.33 -1.42 -1.69
CA GLN A 51 -8.48 -2.30 -1.93
C GLN A 51 -9.04 -2.80 -0.60
N GLU A 52 -10.34 -2.59 -0.38
CA GLU A 52 -11.09 -3.08 0.79
C GLU A 52 -11.95 -4.29 0.44
N GLY A 53 -12.33 -4.46 -0.83
CA GLY A 53 -13.11 -5.62 -1.26
C GLY A 53 -13.70 -5.45 -2.65
N ILE A 54 -14.86 -6.07 -2.84
CA ILE A 54 -15.68 -6.00 -4.05
C ILE A 54 -17.09 -5.61 -3.61
N TYR A 55 -17.73 -4.66 -4.28
CA TYR A 55 -19.13 -4.32 -4.01
C TYR A 55 -20.03 -5.53 -4.29
N GLN A 56 -20.84 -5.95 -3.34
CA GLN A 56 -21.75 -7.09 -3.49
C GLN A 56 -23.10 -6.69 -4.08
N ASN A 57 -23.53 -5.45 -3.86
CA ASN A 57 -24.86 -4.96 -4.25
C ASN A 57 -24.89 -3.43 -4.37
N GLU A 58 -25.97 -2.90 -4.94
CA GLU A 58 -26.18 -1.46 -5.18
C GLU A 58 -26.23 -0.63 -3.89
N GLN A 59 -26.71 -1.22 -2.79
CA GLN A 59 -26.78 -0.53 -1.50
C GLN A 59 -25.37 -0.23 -0.96
N GLU A 60 -24.45 -1.18 -1.07
CA GLU A 60 -23.04 -0.95 -0.67
C GLU A 60 -22.38 0.15 -1.49
N VAL A 61 -22.68 0.27 -2.79
CA VAL A 61 -22.17 1.36 -3.63
C VAL A 61 -22.73 2.70 -3.13
N ALA A 62 -24.03 2.78 -2.91
CA ALA A 62 -24.72 4.01 -2.52
C ALA A 62 -24.36 4.50 -1.11
N GLU A 63 -24.14 3.57 -0.16
CA GLU A 63 -23.71 3.90 1.20
C GLU A 63 -22.25 4.34 1.26
N HIS A 64 -21.40 3.78 0.40
CA HIS A 64 -19.97 4.01 0.46
C HIS A 64 -19.50 5.26 -0.30
N LEU A 65 -20.22 5.69 -1.34
CA LEU A 65 -19.82 6.82 -2.17
C LEU A 65 -20.82 7.97 -2.09
N SER A 66 -20.39 9.12 -1.56
CA SER A 66 -21.18 10.36 -1.55
C SER A 66 -20.66 11.36 -2.58
N GLY A 67 -21.14 11.20 -3.82
CA GLY A 67 -21.07 12.24 -4.84
C GLY A 67 -19.76 12.31 -5.63
N THR A 68 -19.59 11.38 -6.56
CA THR A 68 -19.29 11.72 -7.97
C THR A 68 -19.76 10.56 -8.87
N PRO A 69 -20.67 10.80 -9.84
CA PRO A 69 -21.38 9.75 -10.57
C PRO A 69 -20.69 9.36 -11.89
N ASN A 70 -19.36 9.12 -11.92
CA ASN A 70 -18.80 8.56 -13.16
C ASN A 70 -17.42 7.90 -13.06
N PRO A 71 -17.28 6.65 -13.56
CA PRO A 71 -18.38 5.71 -13.81
C PRO A 71 -19.09 5.36 -12.49
N PRO A 72 -20.43 5.19 -12.46
CA PRO A 72 -21.07 4.63 -11.29
C PRO A 72 -20.54 3.21 -11.08
N GLN A 73 -19.86 3.00 -9.96
CA GLN A 73 -19.39 1.69 -9.54
C GLN A 73 -20.60 0.75 -9.49
N GLN A 74 -20.41 -0.48 -9.94
CA GLN A 74 -21.44 -1.51 -9.96
C GLN A 74 -21.09 -2.65 -9.01
N PRO A 75 -22.08 -3.46 -8.60
CA PRO A 75 -21.81 -4.73 -7.97
C PRO A 75 -20.82 -5.55 -8.81
N GLY A 76 -19.73 -5.99 -8.19
CA GLY A 76 -18.60 -6.66 -8.86
C GLY A 76 -17.37 -5.78 -9.08
N ASP A 77 -17.49 -4.45 -8.99
CA ASP A 77 -16.34 -3.55 -9.06
C ASP A 77 -15.51 -3.56 -7.77
N ILE A 78 -14.24 -3.20 -7.89
CA ILE A 78 -13.33 -3.05 -6.76
C ILE A 78 -13.83 -1.95 -5.83
N LYS A 79 -13.97 -2.27 -4.55
CA LYS A 79 -14.19 -1.32 -3.47
C LYS A 79 -12.84 -0.86 -2.93
N PHE A 80 -12.50 0.40 -3.16
CA PHE A 80 -11.33 1.05 -2.55
C PHE A 80 -11.73 1.72 -1.24
N ARG A 81 -10.84 1.75 -0.25
CA ARG A 81 -11.08 2.45 1.01
C ARG A 81 -11.11 3.96 0.77
N ASP A 82 -12.16 4.61 1.24
CA ASP A 82 -12.17 6.06 1.45
C ASP A 82 -11.29 6.40 2.66
N ILE A 83 -10.19 7.09 2.42
CA ILE A 83 -9.17 7.39 3.43
C ILE A 83 -9.59 8.56 4.33
N ASN A 84 -10.34 9.54 3.81
CA ASN A 84 -10.69 10.76 4.54
C ASN A 84 -12.15 10.78 5.03
N GLY A 85 -12.99 9.85 4.55
CA GLY A 85 -14.38 9.69 4.97
C GLY A 85 -15.33 10.72 4.33
N ASP A 86 -14.95 11.34 3.21
CA ASP A 86 -15.77 12.31 2.48
C ASP A 86 -16.69 11.68 1.41
N GLY A 87 -16.63 10.34 1.31
CA GLY A 87 -17.33 9.50 0.36
C GLY A 87 -16.81 9.62 -1.08
N ARG A 88 -15.57 10.06 -1.28
CA ARG A 88 -14.88 10.06 -2.58
C ARG A 88 -13.57 9.30 -2.49
N ILE A 89 -13.27 8.58 -3.57
CA ILE A 89 -11.99 7.89 -3.73
C ILE A 89 -11.02 8.82 -4.47
N ASN A 90 -10.44 9.77 -3.74
CA ASN A 90 -9.49 10.76 -4.28
C ASN A 90 -8.14 10.77 -3.53
N ASP A 91 -8.07 10.19 -2.34
CA ASP A 91 -6.87 10.09 -1.55
C ASP A 91 -6.14 8.76 -1.76
N MET A 92 -4.82 8.84 -1.87
CA MET A 92 -3.92 7.71 -2.05
C MET A 92 -2.93 7.67 -0.88
N ILE A 93 -2.48 6.47 -0.51
CA ILE A 93 -1.52 6.27 0.58
C ILE A 93 -0.46 5.25 0.19
N GLU A 94 0.59 5.14 1.01
CA GLU A 94 1.52 4.02 0.91
C GLU A 94 0.77 2.70 1.14
N ILE A 95 1.05 1.72 0.28
CA ILE A 95 0.46 0.39 0.35
C ILE A 95 1.51 -0.56 0.94
N TYR A 96 1.26 -1.00 2.16
CA TYR A 96 1.97 -2.12 2.78
C TYR A 96 1.36 -3.44 2.28
N TRP A 97 2.19 -4.31 1.70
CA TRP A 97 1.82 -5.67 1.29
C TRP A 97 2.25 -6.70 2.34
#